data_AF-A0A5D2YVW3-F1
#
_entry.id   AF-A0A5D2YVW3-F1
#
_cell.length_a   1.000
_cell.length_b   1.000
_cell.length_c   1.000
_cell.angle_alpha   90.00
_cell.angle_beta   90.00
_cell.angle_gamma   90.00
#
_symmetry.space_group_name_H-M   'P 1'
#
loop_
_entity.id
_entity.type
_entity.pdbx_description
1 polymer ?
#
loop_
_entity_poly.entity_id
_entity_poly.type
_entity_poly.pdbx_seq_one_letter_code
_entity_poly.pdbx_strand_id
1 'polypeptide(L)'
;MKLCLLHSNPIFLTLLPRQVFTVCLLYEISKGKASPWHPYFLHLPRSYSILTAFGELETQALQVDYAIWAAQKAVTKAKYEWEQAFTLMKELKLKPPLLTFRAWIWATGTTAALKYLYGWLHHHPKYGTLAPPELANSLYYAYALDLKPNYVRAWANMGISYANQV
;
A
#
# COMPACT_ATOMS: atom_id res chain seq x y z
N MET A 1 18.42 1.99 11.81
CA MET A 1 17.68 1.02 10.96
C MET A 1 17.24 -0.18 11.81
N LYS A 2 16.12 -0.07 12.55
CA LYS A 2 15.60 -1.15 13.44
C LYS A 2 14.67 -2.15 12.71
N LEU A 3 14.36 -1.89 11.43
CA LEU A 3 13.50 -2.76 10.61
C LEU A 3 14.16 -4.11 10.28
N CYS A 4 15.48 -4.16 10.15
CA CYS A 4 16.21 -5.42 9.91
C CYS A 4 16.15 -6.40 11.10
N LEU A 5 15.89 -5.93 12.32
CA LEU A 5 15.73 -6.79 13.51
C LEU A 5 14.33 -7.41 13.61
N LEU A 6 13.40 -7.04 12.73
CA LEU A 6 12.05 -7.57 12.68
C LEU A 6 11.93 -8.82 11.79
N HIS A 7 12.94 -9.10 10.95
CA HIS A 7 12.97 -10.25 10.05
C HIS A 7 13.03 -11.60 10.79
N SER A 8 13.36 -11.56 12.09
CA SER A 8 13.43 -12.73 12.99
C SER A 8 12.09 -13.02 13.69
N ASN A 9 11.09 -12.14 13.58
CA ASN A 9 9.80 -12.35 14.22
C ASN A 9 8.90 -13.19 13.28
N PRO A 10 8.42 -14.36 13.72
CA PRO A 10 7.66 -15.29 12.88
C PRO A 10 6.39 -14.68 12.27
N ILE A 11 5.84 -13.62 12.88
CA ILE A 11 4.66 -12.91 12.35
C ILE A 11 5.01 -12.09 11.09
N PHE A 12 6.26 -11.65 10.90
CA PHE A 12 6.66 -11.00 9.64
C PHE A 12 6.68 -11.98 8.46
N LEU A 13 6.89 -13.27 8.72
CA LEU A 13 6.95 -14.30 7.69
C LEU A 13 5.54 -14.73 7.19
N THR A 14 4.47 -14.39 7.92
CA THR A 14 3.09 -14.71 7.53
C THR A 14 2.39 -13.59 6.79
N LEU A 15 2.93 -12.35 6.85
CA LEU A 15 2.34 -11.19 6.19
C LEU A 15 2.88 -11.00 4.75
N LEU A 16 2.02 -10.54 3.85
CA LEU A 16 2.41 -10.14 2.51
C LEU A 16 3.35 -8.92 2.57
N PRO A 17 4.27 -8.74 1.60
CA PRO A 17 5.17 -7.58 1.57
C PRO A 17 4.45 -6.23 1.65
N ARG A 18 3.25 -6.13 1.06
CA ARG A 18 2.40 -4.93 1.15
C ARG A 18 1.90 -4.66 2.57
N GLN A 19 1.52 -5.70 3.31
CA GLN A 19 1.06 -5.57 4.70
C GLN A 19 2.23 -5.18 5.60
N VAL A 20 3.40 -5.79 5.40
CA VAL A 20 4.63 -5.42 6.11
C VAL A 20 4.93 -3.93 5.87
N PHE A 21 4.91 -3.47 4.62
CA PHE A 21 5.16 -2.05 4.31
C PHE A 21 4.13 -1.12 4.95
N THR A 22 2.85 -1.49 4.96
CA THR A 22 1.78 -0.75 5.66
C THR A 22 2.04 -0.65 7.17
N VAL A 23 2.45 -1.73 7.82
CA VAL A 23 2.83 -1.72 9.25
C VAL A 23 4.06 -0.84 9.49
N CYS A 24 5.06 -0.91 8.61
CA CYS A 24 6.26 -0.08 8.71
C CYS A 24 5.93 1.41 8.61
N LEU A 25 5.03 1.79 7.70
CA LEU A 25 4.54 3.16 7.55
C LEU A 25 3.87 3.64 8.86
N LEU A 26 2.94 2.84 9.40
CA LEU A 26 2.27 3.16 10.68
C LEU A 26 3.27 3.26 11.83
N TYR A 27 4.28 2.39 11.86
CA TYR A 27 5.35 2.44 12.84
C TYR A 27 6.18 3.72 12.75
N GLU A 28 6.60 4.14 11.56
CA GLU A 28 7.35 5.39 11.38
C GLU A 28 6.51 6.62 11.76
N ILE A 29 5.22 6.62 11.42
CA ILE A 29 4.29 7.69 11.84
C ILE A 29 4.14 7.74 13.36
N SER A 30 4.11 6.58 14.04
CA SER A 30 3.96 6.53 15.49
C SER A 30 5.07 7.27 16.25
N LYS A 31 6.27 7.36 15.66
CA LYS A 31 7.43 8.08 16.20
C LYS A 31 7.26 9.61 16.17
N GLY A 32 6.33 10.13 15.37
CA GLY A 32 6.11 11.58 15.22
C GLY A 32 7.40 12.31 14.85
N LYS A 33 7.72 13.39 15.57
CA LYS A 33 8.91 14.23 15.35
C LYS A 33 10.26 13.47 15.42
N ALA A 34 10.28 12.28 16.03
CA ALA A 34 11.49 11.46 16.08
C ALA A 34 11.75 10.67 14.77
N SER A 35 10.78 10.61 13.85
CA SER A 35 11.01 10.01 12.54
C SER A 35 11.68 11.03 11.61
N PRO A 36 12.75 10.65 10.89
CA PRO A 36 13.32 11.48 9.82
C PRO A 36 12.29 11.87 8.74
N TRP A 37 11.26 11.04 8.58
CA TRP A 37 10.18 11.22 7.60
C TRP A 37 9.04 12.11 8.11
N HIS A 38 9.12 12.64 9.34
CA HIS A 38 8.06 13.46 9.92
C HIS A 38 7.64 14.65 9.02
N PRO A 39 8.58 15.41 8.40
CA PRO A 39 8.19 16.50 7.49
C PRO A 39 7.36 16.00 6.30
N TYR A 40 7.73 14.85 5.73
CA TYR A 40 6.99 14.24 4.63
C TYR A 40 5.58 13.81 5.06
N PHE A 41 5.43 13.22 6.25
CA PHE A 41 4.13 12.77 6.75
C PHE A 41 3.13 13.92 6.95
N LEU A 42 3.59 15.15 7.16
CA LEU A 42 2.72 16.33 7.26
C LEU A 42 2.04 16.68 5.93
N HIS A 43 2.62 16.26 4.81
CA HIS A 43 2.12 16.51 3.46
C HIS A 43 1.29 15.36 2.90
N LEU A 44 1.16 14.24 3.63
CA LEU A 44 0.34 13.13 3.16
C LEU A 44 -1.14 13.50 3.12
N PRO A 45 -1.89 13.02 2.11
CA PRO A 45 -3.35 13.16 2.07
C PRO A 45 -4.01 12.66 3.36
N ARG A 46 -5.04 13.37 3.81
CA ARG A 46 -5.81 12.95 5.01
C ARG A 46 -6.73 11.76 4.75
N SER A 47 -7.09 11.53 3.49
CA SER A 47 -7.96 10.44 3.03
C SER A 47 -7.68 10.12 1.57
N TYR A 48 -8.14 8.96 1.12
CA TYR A 48 -8.04 8.49 -0.26
C TYR A 48 -9.40 8.04 -0.75
N SER A 49 -9.74 8.32 -2.00
CA SER A 49 -10.95 7.84 -2.67
C SER A 49 -10.77 6.42 -3.21
N ILE A 50 -10.46 5.48 -2.32
CA ILE A 50 -10.33 4.05 -2.64
C ILE A 50 -11.59 3.30 -2.21
N LEU A 51 -11.94 2.23 -2.91
CA LEU A 51 -13.18 1.46 -2.65
C LEU A 51 -13.32 1.02 -1.18
N THR A 52 -12.19 0.73 -0.50
CA THR A 52 -12.19 0.33 0.91
C THR A 52 -12.47 1.47 1.88
N ALA A 53 -12.42 2.71 1.41
CA ALA A 53 -12.73 3.91 2.19
C ALA A 53 -14.18 4.38 1.99
N PHE A 54 -14.93 3.78 1.06
CA PHE A 54 -16.29 4.18 0.75
C PHE A 54 -17.22 3.81 1.91
N GLY A 55 -18.04 4.78 2.32
CA GLY A 55 -19.15 4.55 3.24
C GLY A 55 -20.28 3.77 2.58
N GLU A 56 -21.32 3.47 3.37
CA GLU A 56 -22.51 2.76 2.88
C GLU A 56 -23.19 3.53 1.74
N LEU A 57 -23.39 4.84 1.91
CA LEU A 57 -24.02 5.70 0.91
C LEU A 57 -23.21 5.74 -0.40
N GLU A 58 -21.89 5.91 -0.31
CA GLU A 58 -21.00 5.96 -1.48
C GLU A 58 -20.95 4.61 -2.21
N THR A 59 -21.00 3.51 -1.45
CA THR A 59 -21.05 2.17 -2.02
C THR A 59 -22.36 1.95 -2.77
N GLN A 60 -23.50 2.33 -2.18
CA GLN A 60 -24.80 2.22 -2.86
C GLN A 60 -24.90 3.14 -4.08
N ALA A 61 -24.25 4.30 -4.04
CA ALA A 61 -24.19 5.24 -5.16
C ALA A 61 -23.45 4.68 -6.39
N LEU A 62 -22.73 3.55 -6.29
CA LEU A 62 -22.14 2.88 -7.45
C LEU A 62 -23.20 2.34 -8.41
N GLN A 63 -24.42 2.06 -7.94
CA GLN A 63 -25.61 1.63 -8.71
C GLN A 63 -25.48 0.34 -9.54
N VAL A 64 -24.26 -0.18 -9.71
CA VAL A 64 -23.95 -1.39 -10.46
C VAL A 64 -23.60 -2.50 -9.48
N ASP A 65 -24.34 -3.60 -9.50
CA ASP A 65 -24.19 -4.72 -8.56
C ASP A 65 -22.74 -5.22 -8.47
N TYR A 66 -22.06 -5.32 -9.61
CA TYR A 66 -20.66 -5.74 -9.65
C TYR A 66 -19.73 -4.75 -8.92
N ALA A 67 -19.95 -3.45 -9.09
CA ALA A 67 -19.14 -2.41 -8.44
C ALA A 67 -19.40 -2.38 -6.93
N ILE A 68 -20.66 -2.52 -6.52
CA ILE A 68 -21.07 -2.66 -5.11
C ILE A 68 -20.40 -3.88 -4.49
N TRP A 69 -20.50 -5.04 -5.14
CA TRP A 69 -19.85 -6.28 -4.68
C TRP A 69 -18.33 -6.13 -4.59
N ALA A 70 -17.69 -5.48 -5.57
CA ALA A 70 -16.26 -5.26 -5.57
C ALA A 70 -15.82 -4.37 -4.39
N ALA A 71 -16.58 -3.32 -4.08
CA ALA A 71 -16.33 -2.46 -2.92
C ALA A 71 -16.47 -3.24 -1.60
N GLN A 72 -17.56 -3.97 -1.42
CA GLN A 72 -17.80 -4.81 -0.24
C GLN A 72 -16.70 -5.86 -0.06
N LYS A 73 -16.32 -6.54 -1.15
CA LYS A 73 -15.23 -7.53 -1.14
C LYS A 73 -13.90 -6.90 -0.78
N ALA A 74 -13.61 -5.69 -1.26
CA ALA A 74 -12.40 -4.96 -0.92
C ALA A 74 -12.35 -4.63 0.58
N VAL A 75 -13.47 -4.20 1.18
CA VAL A 75 -13.58 -3.93 2.62
C VAL A 75 -13.35 -5.20 3.44
N THR A 76 -14.02 -6.31 3.09
CA THR A 76 -13.85 -7.61 3.78
C THR A 76 -12.41 -8.08 3.72
N LYS A 77 -11.77 -7.97 2.56
CA LYS A 77 -10.34 -8.30 2.39
C LYS A 77 -9.45 -7.41 3.26
N ALA A 78 -9.67 -6.10 3.24
CA ALA A 78 -8.87 -5.17 4.03
C ALA A 78 -9.03 -5.44 5.53
N LYS A 79 -10.23 -5.81 6.00
CA LYS A 79 -10.49 -6.16 7.39
C LYS A 79 -9.73 -7.43 7.80
N TYR A 80 -9.79 -8.47 6.98
CA TYR A 80 -9.00 -9.68 7.20
C TYR A 80 -7.49 -9.37 7.26
N GLU A 81 -6.96 -8.58 6.32
CA GLU A 81 -5.54 -8.20 6.31
C GLU A 81 -5.13 -7.36 7.53
N TRP A 82 -6.03 -6.49 8.01
CA TRP A 82 -5.83 -5.71 9.23
C TRP A 82 -5.76 -6.60 10.47
N GLU A 83 -6.69 -7.56 10.60
CA GLU A 83 -6.72 -8.52 11.71
C GLU A 83 -5.45 -9.39 11.74
N GLN A 84 -4.94 -9.82 10.59
CA GLN A 84 -3.66 -10.53 10.50
C GLN A 84 -2.48 -9.69 10.99
N ALA A 85 -2.43 -8.41 10.63
CA ALA A 85 -1.37 -7.50 11.03
C ALA A 85 -1.53 -6.96 12.46
N PHE A 86 -2.69 -7.15 13.08
CA PHE A 86 -3.06 -6.49 14.33
C PHE A 86 -2.15 -6.89 15.50
N THR A 87 -1.84 -8.18 15.63
CA THR A 87 -0.93 -8.70 16.66
C THR A 87 0.44 -8.04 16.55
N LEU A 88 1.00 -7.97 15.33
CA LEU A 88 2.27 -7.32 15.10
C LEU A 88 2.24 -5.83 15.46
N MET A 89 1.18 -5.12 15.06
CA MET A 89 1.03 -3.70 15.41
C MET A 89 0.98 -3.47 16.93
N LYS A 90 0.40 -4.40 17.69
CA LYS A 90 0.44 -4.36 19.16
C LYS A 90 1.83 -4.63 19.72
N GLU A 91 2.55 -5.62 19.19
CA GLU A 91 3.93 -5.93 19.61
C GLU A 91 4.88 -4.75 19.37
N LEU A 92 4.68 -4.03 18.28
CA LEU A 92 5.41 -2.80 17.97
C LEU A 92 5.00 -1.60 18.84
N LYS A 93 4.06 -1.79 19.77
CA LYS A 93 3.55 -0.77 20.71
C LYS A 93 3.04 0.48 19.99
N LEU A 94 2.35 0.30 18.86
CA LEU A 94 1.74 1.42 18.16
C LEU A 94 0.68 2.10 19.04
N LYS A 95 0.58 3.43 18.90
CA LYS A 95 -0.41 4.23 19.65
C LYS A 95 -1.83 3.79 19.27
N PRO A 96 -2.81 3.79 20.20
CA PRO A 96 -4.17 3.32 19.93
C PRO A 96 -4.85 3.90 18.68
N PRO A 97 -4.69 5.21 18.32
CA PRO A 97 -5.28 5.74 17.09
C PRO A 97 -4.78 5.06 15.81
N LEU A 98 -3.55 4.52 15.82
CA LEU A 98 -2.92 3.85 14.68
C LEU A 98 -3.25 2.35 14.60
N LEU A 99 -3.90 1.79 15.63
CA LEU A 99 -4.35 0.40 15.63
C LEU A 99 -5.72 0.22 14.97
N THR A 100 -6.42 1.31 14.65
CA THR A 100 -7.79 1.27 14.13
C THR A 100 -7.85 0.79 12.68
N PHE A 101 -8.98 0.19 12.29
CA PHE A 101 -9.22 -0.17 10.89
C PHE A 101 -9.16 1.04 9.96
N ARG A 102 -9.60 2.23 10.42
CA ARG A 102 -9.48 3.48 9.66
C ARG A 102 -8.03 3.85 9.38
N ALA A 103 -7.14 3.72 10.37
CA ALA A 103 -5.71 3.96 10.18
C ALA A 103 -5.10 2.96 9.20
N TRP A 104 -5.54 1.69 9.23
CA TRP A 104 -5.15 0.68 8.26
C TRP A 104 -5.57 1.03 6.83
N ILE A 105 -6.82 1.45 6.61
CA ILE A 105 -7.30 1.89 5.29
C ILE A 105 -6.51 3.10 4.78
N TRP A 106 -6.24 4.07 5.64
CA TRP A 106 -5.42 5.23 5.27
C TRP A 106 -3.98 4.83 4.90
N ALA A 107 -3.36 3.94 5.67
CA ALA A 107 -1.99 3.49 5.41
C ALA A 107 -1.91 2.64 4.14
N THR A 108 -2.88 1.77 3.88
CA THR A 108 -2.95 0.99 2.62
C THR A 108 -3.18 1.87 1.39
N GLY A 109 -3.99 2.93 1.51
CA GLY A 109 -4.12 3.96 0.47
C GLY A 109 -2.80 4.67 0.19
N THR A 110 -2.08 5.05 1.25
CA THR A 110 -0.76 5.69 1.13
C THR A 110 0.27 4.77 0.48
N THR A 111 0.35 3.50 0.91
CA THR A 111 1.31 2.56 0.32
C THR A 111 0.99 2.25 -1.15
N ALA A 112 -0.29 2.18 -1.51
CA ALA A 112 -0.71 2.05 -2.91
C ALA A 112 -0.32 3.28 -3.74
N ALA A 113 -0.61 4.49 -3.25
CA ALA A 113 -0.28 5.74 -3.94
C ALA A 113 1.24 5.89 -4.15
N LEU A 114 2.04 5.58 -3.12
CA LEU A 114 3.49 5.59 -3.21
C LEU A 114 4.02 4.59 -4.24
N LYS A 115 3.43 3.38 -4.28
CA LYS A 115 3.78 2.38 -5.29
C LYS A 115 3.51 2.89 -6.71
N TYR A 116 2.36 3.53 -6.94
CA TYR A 116 2.03 4.10 -8.24
C TYR A 116 2.92 5.28 -8.61
N LEU A 117 3.22 6.16 -7.66
CA LEU A 117 4.13 7.29 -7.88
C LEU A 117 5.54 6.80 -8.25
N TYR A 118 6.06 5.79 -7.56
CA TYR A 118 7.33 5.18 -7.90
C TYR A 118 7.31 4.58 -9.30
N GLY A 119 6.26 3.82 -9.64
CA GLY A 119 6.07 3.27 -10.98
C GLY A 119 6.00 4.36 -12.06
N TRP A 120 5.30 5.46 -11.81
CA TRP A 120 5.21 6.59 -12.73
C TRP A 120 6.58 7.28 -12.89
N LEU A 121 7.25 7.62 -11.79
CA LEU A 121 8.57 8.27 -11.82
C LEU A 121 9.55 7.44 -12.62
N HIS A 122 9.61 6.13 -12.36
CA HIS A 122 10.53 5.21 -13.02
C HIS A 122 10.39 5.20 -14.55
N HIS A 123 9.16 5.25 -15.06
CA HIS A 123 8.89 5.25 -16.51
C HIS A 123 8.80 6.67 -17.11
N HIS A 124 8.95 7.72 -16.29
CA HIS A 124 8.81 9.08 -16.76
C HIS A 124 10.06 9.56 -17.52
N PRO A 125 9.96 10.06 -18.76
CA PRO A 125 11.11 10.42 -19.59
C PRO A 125 12.09 11.42 -18.93
N LYS A 126 11.57 12.35 -18.13
CA LYS A 126 12.37 13.38 -17.44
C LYS A 126 12.79 13.00 -16.02
N TYR A 127 12.04 12.13 -15.36
CA TYR A 127 12.16 11.92 -13.90
C TYR A 127 12.56 10.48 -13.52
N GLY A 128 12.78 9.59 -14.51
CA GLY A 128 13.21 8.21 -14.30
C GLY A 128 14.48 8.06 -13.46
N THR A 129 15.39 9.04 -13.53
CA THR A 129 16.63 9.05 -12.73
C THR A 129 16.40 9.24 -11.24
N LEU A 130 15.24 9.75 -10.82
CA LEU A 130 14.86 9.92 -9.40
C LEU A 130 14.33 8.62 -8.78
N ALA A 131 13.96 7.64 -9.60
CA ALA A 131 13.50 6.32 -9.19
C ALA A 131 14.39 5.26 -9.84
N PRO A 132 15.67 5.17 -9.44
CA PRO A 132 16.58 4.16 -9.97
C PRO A 132 16.01 2.76 -9.70
N PRO A 133 16.34 1.77 -10.54
CA PRO A 133 15.92 0.39 -10.36
C PRO A 133 16.61 -0.22 -9.13
N GLU A 134 16.22 0.19 -7.92
CA GLU A 134 16.53 -0.54 -6.70
C GLU A 134 15.51 -1.68 -6.57
N LEU A 135 15.99 -2.85 -6.10
CA LEU A 135 15.43 -4.21 -6.03
C LEU A 135 13.90 -4.41 -5.84
N ALA A 136 13.14 -3.36 -5.54
CA ALA A 136 11.71 -3.37 -5.25
C ALA A 136 10.81 -3.64 -6.47
N ASN A 137 11.31 -3.44 -7.69
CA ASN A 137 10.64 -3.90 -8.90
C ASN A 137 11.05 -5.35 -9.24
N SER A 138 10.10 -6.25 -9.05
CA SER A 138 9.69 -7.13 -10.15
C SER A 138 10.52 -8.37 -10.51
N LEU A 139 11.18 -9.09 -9.61
CA LEU A 139 11.45 -10.50 -9.96
C LEU A 139 10.12 -11.23 -10.21
N TYR A 140 9.11 -11.04 -9.35
CA TYR A 140 7.82 -11.70 -9.50
C TYR A 140 6.97 -11.21 -10.68
N TYR A 141 6.93 -9.90 -10.94
CA TYR A 141 6.08 -9.34 -12.00
C TYR A 141 6.76 -9.34 -13.37
N ALA A 142 8.08 -9.13 -13.46
CA ALA A 142 8.79 -9.31 -14.72
C ALA A 142 8.79 -10.78 -15.10
N TYR A 143 9.05 -11.71 -14.16
CA TYR A 143 8.90 -13.15 -14.42
C TYR A 143 7.47 -13.53 -14.84
N ALA A 144 6.44 -12.95 -14.22
CA ALA A 144 5.06 -13.18 -14.65
C ALA A 144 4.77 -12.63 -16.06
N LEU A 145 5.46 -11.57 -16.50
CA LEU A 145 5.39 -11.04 -17.86
C LEU A 145 6.21 -11.88 -18.84
N ASP A 146 7.35 -12.43 -18.44
CA ASP A 146 8.12 -13.39 -19.24
C ASP A 146 7.29 -14.66 -19.51
N LEU A 147 6.59 -15.16 -18.48
CA LEU A 147 5.69 -16.30 -18.60
C LEU A 147 4.39 -15.98 -19.35
N LYS A 148 3.86 -14.77 -19.16
CA LYS A 148 2.61 -14.33 -19.78
C LYS A 148 2.70 -12.84 -20.16
N PRO A 149 3.21 -12.52 -21.36
CA PRO A 149 3.42 -11.13 -21.79
C PRO A 149 2.14 -10.28 -21.77
N ASN A 150 0.98 -10.92 -21.96
CA ASN A 150 -0.32 -10.24 -21.98
C ASN A 150 -0.97 -10.11 -20.58
N TYR A 151 -0.21 -10.27 -19.48
CA TYR A 151 -0.77 -10.18 -18.13
C TYR A 151 -1.00 -8.72 -17.71
N VAL A 152 -2.12 -8.14 -18.13
CA VAL A 152 -2.51 -6.72 -17.92
C VAL A 152 -2.35 -6.28 -16.46
N ARG A 153 -2.65 -7.14 -15.49
CA ARG A 153 -2.52 -6.82 -14.07
C ARG A 153 -1.06 -6.65 -13.63
N ALA A 154 -0.10 -7.35 -14.24
CA ALA A 154 1.32 -7.13 -13.97
C ALA A 154 1.78 -5.78 -14.54
N TRP A 155 1.40 -5.45 -15.77
CA TRP A 155 1.65 -4.14 -16.38
C TRP A 155 1.11 -2.97 -15.53
N ALA A 156 -0.15 -3.05 -15.08
CA ALA A 156 -0.76 -2.03 -14.23
C ALA A 156 -0.05 -1.92 -12.86
N ASN A 157 0.40 -3.05 -12.31
CA ASN A 157 1.13 -3.07 -11.03
C ASN A 157 2.57 -2.55 -11.13
N MET A 158 3.15 -2.49 -12.33
CA MET A 158 4.45 -1.84 -12.61
C MET A 158 4.30 -0.34 -12.87
N GLY A 159 3.07 0.18 -12.95
CA GLY A 159 2.81 1.59 -13.27
C GLY A 159 2.97 1.94 -14.75
N ILE A 160 3.26 0.97 -15.61
CA ILE A 160 3.53 1.18 -17.05
C ILE A 160 2.28 1.67 -17.79
N SER A 161 1.09 1.23 -17.37
CA SER A 161 -0.18 1.68 -17.94
C SER A 161 -0.43 3.19 -17.81
N TYR A 162 0.29 3.88 -16.94
CA TYR A 162 0.18 5.33 -16.72
C TYR A 162 1.25 6.14 -17.45
N ALA A 163 2.26 5.49 -18.04
CA ALA A 163 3.35 6.17 -18.74
C ALA A 163 2.88 6.88 -20.03
N ASN A 164 1.79 6.41 -20.64
CA ASN A 164 1.25 6.94 -21.90
C ASN A 164 0.16 8.02 -21.71
N GLN A 165 -0.08 8.50 -20.48
CA GLN A 165 -1.11 9.52 -20.20
C GLN A 165 -0.56 10.96 -20.28
N VAL A 166 0.42 11.22 -21.14
CA VAL A 166 0.96 12.57 -21.42
C VAL A 166 0.30 13.14 -22.66
#